data_AF-A0A5S9PEN9-F1
#
_entry.id   AF-A0A5S9PEN9-F1
#
_cell.length_a   1.000
_cell.length_b   1.000
_cell.length_c   1.000
_cell.angle_alpha   90.00
_cell.angle_beta   90.00
_cell.angle_gamma   90.00
#
_symmetry.space_group_name_H-M   'P 1'
#
loop_
_entity.id
_entity.type
_entity.pdbx_description
1 polymer ?
#
loop_
_entity_poly.entity_id
_entity_poly.type
_entity_poly.pdbx_seq_one_letter_code
_entity_poly.pdbx_strand_id
1 'polypeptide(L)'
;MTTFTQYFQRQPAGNKAGVDYYQDIEINLFEKHYTSARKSEKRILSDEQVRALPEYPKDGPHFKEWQVRQGSTQRFLNYANTQLTDHKVILDLGCGNGWFSAQLATLPHTRVVAMDINMLELIQAKRLFNQQNLYFCFANLLDRPCRSGSFDAIVMNCMVQYFPDFDEIMEACLDLLAENGEIHIIDSPFYPENSLASAQQRSEDYYKSINCEAMSDLYFHHSLEALALYQPDYLYDPKQGDQQPCNLPPSPFVWVKIQKNPPQNRHG
;
A
#
# COMPACT_ATOMS: atom_id res chain seq x y z
N MET A 1 23.37 -12.90 8.57
CA MET A 1 22.56 -11.75 8.11
C MET A 1 22.13 -12.04 6.68
N THR A 2 20.88 -12.46 6.47
CA THR A 2 20.35 -12.61 5.11
C THR A 2 20.00 -11.22 4.61
N THR A 3 20.77 -10.66 3.69
CA THR A 3 20.60 -9.29 3.22
C THR A 3 19.31 -9.15 2.42
N PHE A 4 18.52 -8.09 2.67
CA PHE A 4 17.30 -7.81 1.90
C PHE A 4 17.56 -7.59 0.41
N THR A 5 18.80 -7.23 0.06
CA THR A 5 19.26 -7.10 -1.33
C THR A 5 19.07 -8.37 -2.17
N GLN A 6 18.87 -9.55 -1.56
CA GLN A 6 18.56 -10.77 -2.30
C GLN A 6 17.24 -10.72 -3.08
N TYR A 7 16.29 -9.87 -2.67
CA TYR A 7 15.00 -9.69 -3.34
C TYR A 7 15.07 -8.73 -4.53
N PHE A 8 16.26 -8.20 -4.82
CA PHE A 8 16.50 -7.20 -5.87
C PHE A 8 17.38 -7.76 -6.98
N GLN A 9 17.12 -7.32 -8.21
CA GLN A 9 17.88 -7.75 -9.39
C GLN A 9 19.27 -7.11 -9.43
N ARG A 10 19.43 -5.98 -8.75
CA ARG A 10 20.64 -5.16 -8.68
C ARG A 10 20.96 -4.78 -7.24
N GLN A 11 22.20 -4.37 -6.98
CA GLN A 11 22.55 -3.74 -5.70
C GLN A 11 21.96 -2.31 -5.65
N PRO A 12 21.78 -1.72 -4.45
CA PRO A 12 21.42 -0.31 -4.34
C PRO A 12 22.38 0.58 -5.13
N ALA A 13 21.85 1.60 -5.80
CA ALA A 13 22.65 2.64 -6.44
C ALA A 13 23.33 3.54 -5.39
N GLY A 14 22.75 3.62 -4.19
CA GLY A 14 23.39 4.20 -3.02
C GLY A 14 22.46 4.22 -1.80
N ASN A 15 22.82 5.05 -0.82
CA ASN A 15 22.09 5.19 0.44
C ASN A 15 21.90 6.67 0.80
N LYS A 16 20.73 7.04 1.30
CA LYS A 16 20.43 8.38 1.84
C LYS A 16 19.78 8.25 3.20
N ALA A 17 20.47 8.74 4.24
CA ALA A 17 20.00 8.68 5.64
C ALA A 17 19.54 7.29 6.11
N GLY A 18 20.21 6.23 5.65
CA GLY A 18 19.89 4.85 6.00
C GLY A 18 18.85 4.17 5.11
N VAL A 19 18.31 4.87 4.11
CA VAL A 19 17.42 4.33 3.08
C VAL A 19 18.22 4.04 1.82
N ASP A 20 18.22 2.80 1.37
CA ASP A 20 18.83 2.41 0.11
C ASP A 20 17.93 2.84 -1.06
N TYR A 21 18.53 3.32 -2.15
CA TYR A 21 17.80 3.66 -3.38
C TYR A 21 18.26 2.81 -4.56
N TYR A 22 17.32 2.35 -5.38
CA TYR A 22 17.57 1.44 -6.51
C TYR A 22 17.49 2.13 -7.88
N GLN A 23 17.36 3.46 -7.88
CA GLN A 23 17.35 4.35 -9.03
C GLN A 23 17.71 5.76 -8.59
N ASP A 24 18.01 6.65 -9.53
CA ASP A 24 18.33 8.04 -9.21
C ASP A 24 17.16 8.72 -8.50
N ILE A 25 17.48 9.47 -7.45
CA ILE A 25 16.52 10.28 -6.71
C ILE A 25 16.37 11.59 -7.49
N GLU A 26 15.62 11.54 -8.59
CA GLU A 26 15.32 12.72 -9.38
C GLU A 26 14.26 13.60 -8.70
N ILE A 27 14.07 14.82 -9.22
CA ILE A 27 12.96 15.67 -8.80
C ILE A 27 11.67 14.97 -9.19
N ASN A 28 11.08 14.30 -8.21
CA ASN A 28 9.80 13.65 -8.38
C ASN A 28 8.70 14.71 -8.27
N LEU A 29 8.16 15.16 -9.40
CA LEU A 29 7.03 16.10 -9.43
C LEU A 29 5.84 15.56 -8.64
N PHE A 30 5.62 14.25 -8.64
CA PHE A 30 4.62 13.62 -7.79
C PHE A 30 4.90 13.86 -6.30
N GLU A 31 6.11 13.61 -5.80
CA GLU A 31 6.47 13.87 -4.39
C GLU A 31 6.17 15.32 -3.98
N LYS A 32 6.48 16.28 -4.86
CA LYS A 32 6.23 17.71 -4.61
C LYS A 32 4.73 18.03 -4.49
N HIS A 33 3.94 17.59 -5.47
CA HIS A 33 2.49 17.86 -5.48
C HIS A 33 1.78 17.10 -4.36
N TYR A 34 2.16 15.85 -4.13
CA TYR A 34 1.64 15.00 -3.06
C TYR A 34 1.91 15.64 -1.69
N THR A 35 3.16 16.02 -1.41
CA THR A 35 3.52 16.67 -0.15
C THR A 35 2.75 17.98 0.08
N SER A 36 2.53 18.77 -0.98
CA SER A 36 1.74 20.00 -0.90
C SER A 36 0.29 19.73 -0.50
N ALA A 37 -0.37 18.75 -1.15
CA ALA A 37 -1.74 18.36 -0.81
C ALA A 37 -1.83 17.82 0.62
N ARG A 38 -0.95 16.88 1.02
CA ARG A 38 -0.92 16.33 2.38
C ARG A 38 -0.71 17.42 3.44
N LYS A 39 0.06 18.48 3.13
CA LYS A 39 0.21 19.64 4.02
C LYS A 39 -1.09 20.43 4.16
N SER A 40 -1.77 20.76 3.07
CA SER A 40 -3.08 21.44 3.09
C SER A 40 -4.14 20.64 3.85
N GLU A 41 -4.07 19.32 3.76
CA GLU A 41 -4.96 18.38 4.45
C GLU A 41 -4.60 18.13 5.93
N LYS A 42 -3.49 18.70 6.44
CA LYS A 42 -2.97 18.43 7.79
C LYS A 42 -2.61 16.95 8.02
N ARG A 43 -2.02 16.31 7.01
CA ARG A 43 -1.54 14.91 7.01
C ARG A 43 -0.02 14.77 7.07
N ILE A 44 0.72 15.87 7.17
CA ILE A 44 2.15 15.82 7.51
C ILE A 44 2.27 15.65 9.02
N LEU A 45 2.54 14.41 9.45
CA LEU A 45 2.54 14.00 10.85
C LEU A 45 3.93 14.14 11.48
N SER A 46 3.97 14.47 12.77
CA SER A 46 5.20 14.44 13.56
C SER A 46 5.69 13.00 13.79
N ASP A 47 6.95 12.86 14.15
CA ASP A 47 7.55 11.58 14.52
C ASP A 47 6.81 10.87 15.67
N GLU A 48 6.27 11.63 16.62
CA GLU A 48 5.46 11.08 17.73
C GLU A 48 4.11 10.56 17.22
N GLN A 49 3.45 11.34 16.35
CA GLN A 49 2.18 10.94 15.75
C GLN A 49 2.35 9.68 14.89
N VAL A 50 3.40 9.60 14.06
CA VAL A 50 3.65 8.42 13.20
C VAL A 50 3.92 7.17 14.04
N ARG A 51 4.71 7.27 15.12
CA ARG A 51 4.96 6.13 16.01
C ARG A 51 3.69 5.60 16.69
N ALA A 52 2.71 6.47 16.92
CA ALA A 52 1.45 6.10 17.55
C ALA A 52 0.47 5.43 16.58
N LEU A 53 0.69 5.47 15.26
CA LEU A 53 -0.26 4.92 14.30
C LEU A 53 -0.36 3.38 14.39
N PRO A 54 -1.57 2.81 14.20
CA PRO A 54 -2.81 3.48 13.76
C PRO A 54 -3.63 4.13 14.89
N GLU A 55 -3.19 4.09 16.15
CA GLU A 55 -3.84 4.81 17.24
C GLU A 55 -3.76 6.33 17.00
N TYR A 56 -4.91 7.00 17.06
CA TYR A 56 -5.00 8.43 16.73
C TYR A 56 -5.85 9.18 17.77
N PRO A 57 -5.50 10.43 18.13
CA PRO A 57 -6.27 11.22 19.09
C PRO A 57 -7.73 11.39 18.67
N LYS A 58 -8.67 11.20 19.62
CA LYS A 58 -10.13 11.24 19.37
C LYS A 58 -10.63 12.59 18.86
N ASP A 59 -9.97 13.66 19.27
CA ASP A 59 -10.22 15.05 18.90
C ASP A 59 -9.38 15.51 17.69
N GLY A 60 -8.54 14.63 17.13
CA GLY A 60 -7.72 14.92 15.96
C GLY A 60 -8.53 15.01 14.66
N PRO A 61 -8.05 15.77 13.65
CA PRO A 61 -8.81 16.09 12.44
C PRO A 61 -9.16 14.87 11.58
N HIS A 62 -8.40 13.78 11.69
CA HIS A 62 -8.54 12.56 10.89
C HIS A 62 -8.90 11.32 11.70
N PHE A 63 -9.42 11.50 12.92
CA PHE A 63 -9.70 10.38 13.84
C PHE A 63 -10.53 9.25 13.19
N LYS A 64 -11.63 9.60 12.50
CA LYS A 64 -12.49 8.60 11.85
C LYS A 64 -11.77 7.81 10.75
N GLU A 65 -10.92 8.46 9.97
CA GLU A 65 -10.11 7.78 8.96
C GLU A 65 -9.12 6.82 9.62
N TRP A 66 -8.46 7.23 10.69
CA TRP A 66 -7.54 6.35 11.40
C TRP A 66 -8.23 5.19 12.11
N GLN A 67 -9.47 5.35 12.57
CA GLN A 67 -10.28 4.22 13.03
C GLN A 67 -10.52 3.20 11.92
N VAL A 68 -10.84 3.66 10.71
CA VAL A 68 -10.98 2.77 9.54
C VAL A 68 -9.66 2.03 9.29
N ARG A 69 -8.54 2.75 9.20
CA ARG A 69 -7.21 2.17 8.96
C ARG A 69 -6.80 1.19 10.06
N GLN A 70 -7.14 1.44 11.32
CA GLN A 70 -6.94 0.52 12.44
C GLN A 70 -7.71 -0.78 12.20
N GLY A 71 -8.99 -0.69 11.82
CA GLY A 71 -9.81 -1.85 11.49
C GLY A 71 -9.26 -2.66 10.32
N SER A 72 -8.94 -2.00 9.20
CA SER A 72 -8.35 -2.63 8.01
C SER A 72 -7.00 -3.29 8.31
N THR A 73 -6.14 -2.63 9.09
CA THR A 73 -4.84 -3.17 9.52
C THR A 73 -5.05 -4.44 10.35
N GLN A 74 -5.94 -4.40 11.35
CA GLN A 74 -6.17 -5.57 12.21
C GLN A 74 -6.76 -6.75 11.43
N ARG A 75 -7.66 -6.49 10.48
CA ARG A 75 -8.18 -7.53 9.56
C ARG A 75 -7.03 -8.20 8.79
N PHE A 76 -6.17 -7.39 8.17
CA PHE A 76 -5.02 -7.90 7.43
C PHE A 76 -4.05 -8.69 8.31
N LEU A 77 -3.67 -8.17 9.48
CA LEU A 77 -2.75 -8.87 10.38
C LEU A 77 -3.32 -10.21 10.86
N ASN A 78 -4.62 -10.28 11.16
CA ASN A 78 -5.29 -11.55 11.53
C ASN A 78 -5.23 -12.58 10.40
N TYR A 79 -5.49 -12.15 9.16
CA TYR A 79 -5.38 -13.00 7.98
C TYR A 79 -3.94 -13.46 7.76
N ALA A 80 -2.99 -12.53 7.74
CA ALA A 80 -1.58 -12.82 7.50
C ALA A 80 -0.98 -13.76 8.57
N ASN A 81 -1.52 -13.75 9.78
CA ASN A 81 -1.12 -14.66 10.86
C ASN A 81 -1.72 -16.07 10.73
N THR A 82 -2.80 -16.25 9.96
CA THR A 82 -3.53 -17.53 9.88
C THR A 82 -3.48 -18.19 8.52
N GLN A 83 -3.39 -17.42 7.43
CA GLN A 83 -3.51 -17.89 6.05
C GLN A 83 -2.18 -17.89 5.29
N LEU A 84 -1.27 -16.96 5.59
CA LEU A 84 0.05 -16.94 4.96
C LEU A 84 0.99 -17.94 5.63
N THR A 85 1.87 -18.56 4.84
CA THR A 85 2.83 -19.56 5.29
C THR A 85 3.82 -19.01 6.32
N ASP A 86 4.42 -19.92 7.09
CA ASP A 86 5.59 -19.59 7.90
C ASP A 86 6.76 -19.16 7.01
N HIS A 87 7.55 -18.19 7.48
CA HIS A 87 8.67 -17.58 6.75
C HIS A 87 8.30 -16.73 5.53
N LYS A 88 7.23 -15.94 5.64
CA LYS A 88 6.75 -15.05 4.58
C LYS A 88 7.61 -13.81 4.33
N VAL A 89 7.73 -13.43 3.07
CA VAL A 89 8.31 -12.18 2.58
C VAL A 89 7.19 -11.31 2.04
N ILE A 90 6.93 -10.20 2.71
CA ILE A 90 5.88 -9.25 2.35
C ILE A 90 6.50 -8.00 1.72
N LEU A 91 6.00 -7.58 0.57
CA LEU A 91 6.23 -6.25 0.00
C LEU A 91 5.09 -5.31 0.43
N ASP A 92 5.42 -4.25 1.16
CA ASP A 92 4.53 -3.11 1.38
C ASP A 92 4.84 -2.04 0.32
N LEU A 93 3.97 -1.94 -0.68
CA LEU A 93 4.15 -1.07 -1.84
C LEU A 93 3.45 0.27 -1.62
N GLY A 94 4.20 1.36 -1.73
CA GLY A 94 3.72 2.70 -1.36
C GLY A 94 3.67 2.87 0.16
N CYS A 95 4.74 2.45 0.85
CA CYS A 95 4.74 2.35 2.32
C CYS A 95 4.70 3.70 3.06
N GLY A 96 4.95 4.82 2.36
CA GLY A 96 5.01 6.17 2.93
C GLY A 96 5.92 6.24 4.15
N ASN A 97 5.40 6.78 5.25
CA ASN A 97 6.14 6.93 6.51
C ASN A 97 6.32 5.61 7.30
N GLY A 98 5.92 4.47 6.74
CA GLY A 98 6.28 3.13 7.21
C GLY A 98 5.52 2.62 8.43
N TRP A 99 4.48 3.33 8.90
CA TRP A 99 3.69 2.89 10.04
C TRP A 99 3.07 1.49 9.83
N PHE A 100 2.53 1.25 8.63
CA PHE A 100 1.91 -0.04 8.30
C PHE A 100 2.97 -1.13 8.16
N SER A 101 4.11 -0.83 7.53
CA SER A 101 5.25 -1.75 7.45
C SER A 101 5.78 -2.15 8.82
N ALA A 102 5.76 -1.23 9.79
CA ALA A 102 6.14 -1.51 11.17
C ALA A 102 5.16 -2.49 11.84
N GLN A 103 3.85 -2.38 11.56
CA GLN A 103 2.84 -3.34 12.00
C GLN A 103 3.03 -4.71 11.35
N LEU A 104 3.27 -4.76 10.03
CA LEU A 104 3.58 -6.00 9.31
C LEU A 104 4.80 -6.71 9.90
N ALA A 105 5.83 -5.96 10.29
CA ALA A 105 7.05 -6.50 10.87
C ALA A 105 6.85 -7.12 12.28
N THR A 106 5.69 -6.94 12.92
CA THR A 106 5.33 -7.63 14.17
C THR A 106 4.88 -9.07 13.96
N LEU A 107 4.50 -9.45 12.73
CA LEU A 107 4.06 -10.80 12.41
C LEU A 107 5.21 -11.81 12.63
N PRO A 108 4.93 -12.99 13.19
CA PRO A 108 5.94 -14.01 13.40
C PRO A 108 6.53 -14.46 12.06
N HIS A 109 7.82 -14.79 12.09
CA HIS A 109 8.56 -15.33 10.94
C HIS A 109 8.37 -14.54 9.64
N THR A 110 8.24 -13.21 9.74
CA THR A 110 7.94 -12.35 8.58
C THR A 110 9.11 -11.44 8.26
N ARG A 111 9.41 -11.25 6.97
CA ARG A 111 10.31 -10.21 6.48
C ARG A 111 9.52 -9.21 5.65
N VAL A 112 9.75 -7.93 5.86
CA VAL A 112 9.03 -6.86 5.19
C VAL A 112 10.01 -6.03 4.37
N VAL A 113 9.76 -5.95 3.06
CA VAL A 113 10.34 -4.94 2.17
C VAL A 113 9.30 -3.83 2.05
N ALA A 114 9.66 -2.63 2.44
CA ALA A 114 8.81 -1.45 2.39
C ALA A 114 9.38 -0.51 1.32
N MET A 115 8.61 -0.28 0.26
CA MET A 115 9.04 0.43 -0.93
C MET A 115 8.19 1.66 -1.16
N ASP A 116 8.82 2.80 -1.45
CA ASP A 116 8.13 4.03 -1.84
C ASP A 116 8.97 4.87 -2.80
N ILE A 117 8.33 5.83 -3.48
CA ILE A 117 8.96 6.85 -4.32
C ILE A 117 9.04 8.23 -3.61
N ASN A 118 8.62 8.30 -2.35
CA ASN A 118 8.70 9.48 -1.48
C ASN A 118 9.86 9.32 -0.50
N MET A 119 11.01 9.92 -0.83
CA MET A 119 12.22 9.81 -0.03
C MET A 119 12.07 10.51 1.34
N LEU A 120 11.28 11.59 1.41
CA LEU A 120 11.07 12.31 2.67
C LEU A 120 10.36 11.44 3.71
N GLU A 121 9.31 10.74 3.29
CA GLU A 121 8.58 9.81 4.17
C GLU A 121 9.42 8.57 4.51
N LEU A 122 10.19 8.01 3.57
CA LEU A 122 11.09 6.88 3.84
C LEU A 122 12.18 7.23 4.87
N ILE A 123 12.75 8.44 4.82
CA ILE A 123 13.73 8.89 5.82
C ILE A 123 13.09 9.01 7.20
N GLN A 124 11.83 9.48 7.27
CA GLN A 124 11.08 9.45 8.52
C GLN A 124 10.88 8.01 8.99
N ALA A 125 10.38 7.13 8.13
CA ALA A 125 10.14 5.72 8.41
C ALA A 125 11.38 5.03 8.99
N LYS A 126 12.53 5.17 8.32
CA LYS A 126 13.80 4.56 8.73
C LYS A 126 14.31 5.08 10.08
N ARG A 127 14.04 6.35 10.41
CA ARG A 127 14.39 6.93 11.71
C ARG A 127 13.50 6.39 12.84
N LEU A 128 12.24 6.09 12.56
CA LEU A 128 11.25 5.67 13.55
C LEU A 128 11.22 4.17 13.79
N PHE A 129 11.46 3.38 12.74
CA PHE A 129 11.28 1.94 12.73
C PHE A 129 12.58 1.25 12.26
N ASN A 130 13.19 0.45 13.14
CA ASN A 130 14.48 -0.20 12.89
C ASN A 130 14.46 -1.69 13.27
N GLN A 131 13.30 -2.34 13.14
CA GLN A 131 13.16 -3.78 13.32
C GLN A 131 14.09 -4.53 12.35
N GLN A 132 14.72 -5.61 12.81
CA GLN A 132 15.73 -6.34 12.01
C GLN A 132 15.14 -7.02 10.77
N ASN A 133 13.83 -7.27 10.78
CA ASN A 133 13.07 -7.90 9.71
C ASN A 133 12.31 -6.89 8.83
N LEU A 134 12.64 -5.60 8.91
CA LEU A 134 12.04 -4.53 8.12
C LEU A 134 13.10 -3.76 7.33
N TYR A 135 12.88 -3.59 6.04
CA TYR A 135 13.78 -2.90 5.13
C TYR A 135 13.05 -1.84 4.32
N PHE A 136 13.46 -0.58 4.49
CA PHE A 136 12.94 0.55 3.72
C PHE A 136 13.84 0.82 2.52
N CYS A 137 13.23 0.98 1.34
CA CYS A 137 13.95 1.33 0.12
C CYS A 137 13.17 2.32 -0.74
N PHE A 138 13.93 3.17 -1.43
CA PHE A 138 13.41 4.04 -2.47
C PHE A 138 13.51 3.33 -3.81
N ALA A 139 12.38 3.06 -4.43
CA ALA A 139 12.30 2.51 -5.77
C ALA A 139 10.91 2.70 -6.38
N ASN A 140 10.86 2.85 -7.69
CA ASN A 140 9.65 2.68 -8.47
C ASN A 140 9.53 1.20 -8.89
N LEU A 141 8.42 0.56 -8.54
CA LEU A 141 8.19 -0.85 -8.90
C LEU A 141 8.20 -1.07 -10.43
N LEU A 142 7.77 -0.06 -11.19
CA LEU A 142 7.71 -0.14 -12.65
C LEU A 142 9.09 -0.18 -13.30
N ASP A 143 10.14 0.27 -12.61
CA ASP A 143 11.55 0.13 -13.05
C ASP A 143 12.14 -1.26 -12.75
N ARG A 144 11.25 -2.22 -12.43
CA ARG A 144 11.52 -3.64 -12.15
C ARG A 144 12.76 -3.87 -11.26
N PRO A 145 12.86 -3.23 -10.07
CA PRO A 145 14.03 -3.35 -9.21
C PRO A 145 14.11 -4.73 -8.53
N CYS A 146 12.97 -5.39 -8.36
CA CYS A 146 12.83 -6.65 -7.64
C CYS A 146 12.93 -7.88 -8.54
N ARG A 147 13.40 -9.00 -8.00
CA ARG A 147 13.41 -10.29 -8.71
C ARG A 147 12.01 -10.88 -8.74
N SER A 148 11.62 -11.46 -9.87
CA SER A 148 10.38 -12.23 -10.01
C SER A 148 10.33 -13.38 -8.99
N GLY A 149 9.15 -13.72 -8.48
CA GLY A 149 8.99 -14.81 -7.51
C GLY A 149 9.54 -14.55 -6.10
N SER A 150 9.74 -13.29 -5.70
CA SER A 150 10.39 -12.94 -4.43
C SER A 150 9.46 -12.81 -3.23
N PHE A 151 8.17 -12.58 -3.44
CA PHE A 151 7.25 -12.19 -2.37
C PHE A 151 6.08 -13.17 -2.22
N ASP A 152 5.82 -13.58 -0.98
CA ASP A 152 4.65 -14.38 -0.64
C ASP A 152 3.39 -13.52 -0.57
N ALA A 153 3.53 -12.24 -0.24
CA ALA A 153 2.45 -11.27 -0.34
C ALA A 153 2.94 -9.90 -0.78
N ILE A 154 2.10 -9.19 -1.55
CA ILE A 154 2.28 -7.78 -1.87
C ILE A 154 1.04 -7.04 -1.34
N VAL A 155 1.23 -6.01 -0.54
CA VAL A 155 0.14 -5.20 0.01
C VAL A 155 0.20 -3.80 -0.59
N MET A 156 -0.90 -3.40 -1.22
CA MET A 156 -1.15 -2.05 -1.72
C MET A 156 -2.16 -1.38 -0.80
N ASN A 157 -1.65 -0.61 0.17
CA ASN A 157 -2.47 0.05 1.19
C ASN A 157 -2.67 1.54 0.85
N CYS A 158 -3.89 1.91 0.45
CA CYS A 158 -4.29 3.30 0.16
C CYS A 158 -3.41 3.97 -0.91
N MET A 159 -3.05 3.25 -1.96
CA MET A 159 -2.01 3.69 -2.89
C MET A 159 -2.37 3.54 -4.37
N VAL A 160 -3.20 2.58 -4.77
CA VAL A 160 -3.45 2.22 -6.18
C VAL A 160 -3.92 3.39 -7.06
N GLN A 161 -4.62 4.37 -6.46
CA GLN A 161 -5.05 5.59 -7.13
C GLN A 161 -3.91 6.52 -7.59
N TYR A 162 -2.65 6.22 -7.27
CA TYR A 162 -1.49 6.97 -7.76
C TYR A 162 -0.83 6.32 -8.99
N PHE A 163 -1.34 5.18 -9.46
CA PHE A 163 -0.90 4.57 -10.71
C PHE A 163 -1.86 4.92 -11.85
N PRO A 164 -1.35 5.42 -12.99
CA PRO A 164 -2.18 5.76 -14.15
C PRO A 164 -2.80 4.53 -14.80
N ASP A 165 -2.03 3.44 -14.89
CA ASP A 165 -2.45 2.19 -15.50
C ASP A 165 -2.54 1.12 -14.40
N PHE A 166 -3.76 0.65 -14.16
CA PHE A 166 -4.01 -0.39 -13.16
C PHE A 166 -3.47 -1.75 -13.61
N ASP A 167 -3.55 -2.05 -14.90
CA ASP A 167 -3.13 -3.35 -15.41
C ASP A 167 -1.61 -3.47 -15.38
N GLU A 168 -0.89 -2.40 -15.73
CA GLU A 168 0.58 -2.34 -15.67
C GLU A 168 1.11 -2.66 -14.26
N ILE A 169 0.50 -2.06 -13.22
CA ILE A 169 0.92 -2.31 -11.85
C ILE A 169 0.50 -3.70 -11.36
N MET A 170 -0.67 -4.19 -11.76
CA MET A 170 -1.12 -5.54 -11.39
C MET A 170 -0.22 -6.61 -12.01
N GLU A 171 0.13 -6.49 -13.28
CA GLU A 171 1.08 -7.40 -13.96
C GLU A 171 2.47 -7.35 -13.31
N ALA A 172 2.94 -6.14 -12.96
CA ALA A 172 4.18 -5.97 -12.21
C ALA A 172 4.17 -6.74 -10.90
N CYS A 173 3.11 -6.60 -10.12
CA CYS A 173 2.96 -7.29 -8.85
C CYS A 173 2.88 -8.81 -9.03
N LEU A 174 2.11 -9.29 -10.00
CA LEU A 174 1.94 -10.73 -10.28
C LEU A 174 3.26 -11.42 -10.64
N ASP A 175 4.13 -10.77 -11.42
CA ASP A 175 5.47 -11.30 -11.74
C ASP A 175 6.33 -11.48 -10.49
N LEU A 176 6.22 -10.55 -9.54
CA LEU A 176 7.00 -10.53 -8.31
C LEU A 176 6.52 -11.54 -7.25
N LEU A 177 5.27 -12.01 -7.34
CA LEU A 177 4.73 -13.02 -6.43
C LEU A 177 5.41 -14.38 -6.59
N ALA A 178 5.64 -15.09 -5.49
CA ALA A 178 5.97 -16.51 -5.47
C ALA A 178 4.81 -17.37 -6.02
N GLU A 179 5.02 -18.67 -6.22
CA GLU A 179 4.07 -19.59 -6.89
C GLU A 179 2.64 -19.58 -6.30
N ASN A 180 2.52 -19.34 -4.98
CA ASN A 180 1.25 -19.22 -4.26
C ASN A 180 1.07 -17.84 -3.63
N GLY A 181 1.79 -16.83 -4.14
CA GLY A 181 1.77 -15.50 -3.59
C GLY A 181 0.45 -14.77 -3.84
N GLU A 182 0.16 -13.80 -2.98
CA GLU A 182 -1.10 -13.07 -2.98
C GLU A 182 -0.88 -11.54 -3.02
N ILE A 183 -1.67 -10.84 -3.82
CA ILE A 183 -1.79 -9.37 -3.77
C ILE A 183 -2.97 -9.02 -2.87
N HIS A 184 -2.77 -8.06 -1.99
CA HIS A 184 -3.83 -7.48 -1.17
C HIS A 184 -3.97 -5.99 -1.45
N ILE A 185 -5.19 -5.56 -1.77
CA ILE A 185 -5.51 -4.14 -1.91
C ILE A 185 -6.44 -3.76 -0.77
N ILE A 186 -6.02 -2.78 0.03
CA ILE A 186 -6.77 -2.28 1.19
C ILE A 186 -6.84 -0.76 1.17
N ASP A 187 -7.89 -0.23 1.81
CA ASP A 187 -8.13 1.21 1.99
C ASP A 187 -8.02 2.04 0.70
N SER A 188 -8.42 1.44 -0.42
CA SER A 188 -8.28 2.02 -1.76
C SER A 188 -9.64 2.08 -2.47
N PRO A 189 -9.94 3.18 -3.19
CA PRO A 189 -11.22 3.32 -3.87
C PRO A 189 -11.25 2.55 -5.20
N PHE A 190 -12.37 1.87 -5.44
CA PHE A 190 -12.77 1.36 -6.74
C PHE A 190 -14.19 1.84 -7.04
N TYR A 191 -14.50 2.07 -8.31
CA TYR A 191 -15.76 2.67 -8.74
C TYR A 191 -16.44 1.79 -9.80
N PRO A 192 -17.78 1.70 -9.83
CA PRO A 192 -18.46 1.20 -11.03
C PRO A 192 -18.13 2.09 -12.24
N GLU A 193 -18.01 1.52 -13.43
CA GLU A 193 -17.68 2.27 -14.66
C GLU A 193 -18.54 3.53 -14.87
N ASN A 194 -19.85 3.41 -14.65
CA ASN A 194 -20.79 4.53 -14.79
C ASN A 194 -20.58 5.68 -13.78
N SER A 195 -19.75 5.45 -12.76
CA SER A 195 -19.47 6.38 -11.67
C SER A 195 -18.12 7.09 -11.84
N LEU A 196 -17.25 6.61 -12.74
CA LEU A 196 -15.86 7.09 -12.88
C LEU A 196 -15.77 8.60 -13.14
N ALA A 197 -16.50 9.10 -14.12
CA ALA A 197 -16.51 10.53 -14.45
C ALA A 197 -16.93 11.40 -13.26
N SER A 198 -17.92 10.93 -12.48
CA SER A 198 -18.36 11.65 -11.28
C SER A 198 -17.30 11.62 -10.17
N ALA A 199 -16.54 10.52 -10.06
CA ALA A 199 -15.47 10.37 -9.08
C ALA A 199 -14.28 11.26 -9.42
N GLN A 200 -13.92 11.32 -10.70
CA GLN A 200 -12.92 12.23 -11.23
C GLN A 200 -13.27 13.69 -10.93
N GLN A 201 -14.50 14.12 -11.27
CA GLN A 201 -14.95 15.49 -10.99
C GLN A 201 -14.87 15.83 -9.49
N ARG A 202 -15.25 14.90 -8.60
CA ARG A 202 -15.14 15.12 -7.14
C ARG A 202 -13.69 15.32 -6.69
N SER A 203 -12.74 14.57 -7.24
CA SER A 203 -11.31 14.73 -6.94
C SER A 203 -10.77 16.05 -7.49
N GLU A 204 -11.14 16.44 -8.71
CA GLU A 204 -10.78 17.73 -9.31
C GLU A 204 -11.28 18.91 -8.46
N ASP A 205 -12.58 18.90 -8.12
CA ASP A 205 -13.20 19.93 -7.27
C ASP A 205 -12.52 20.00 -5.90
N TYR A 206 -12.20 18.84 -5.33
CA TYR A 206 -11.52 18.74 -4.04
C TYR A 206 -10.11 19.35 -4.09
N TYR A 207 -9.27 18.91 -5.03
CA TYR A 207 -7.89 19.40 -5.13
C TYR A 207 -7.83 20.89 -5.47
N LYS A 208 -8.78 21.39 -6.28
CA LYS A 208 -8.96 22.82 -6.50
C LYS A 208 -9.32 23.57 -5.21
N SER A 209 -10.21 23.02 -4.39
CA SER A 209 -10.62 23.66 -3.12
C SER A 209 -9.48 23.86 -2.11
N ILE A 210 -8.41 23.07 -2.23
CA ILE A 210 -7.21 23.16 -1.38
C ILE A 210 -5.98 23.74 -2.11
N ASN A 211 -6.17 24.34 -3.30
CA ASN A 211 -5.13 24.92 -4.15
C ASN A 211 -4.00 23.93 -4.52
N CYS A 212 -4.37 22.69 -4.84
CA CYS A 212 -3.47 21.62 -5.21
C CYS A 212 -3.90 20.95 -6.53
N GLU A 213 -4.35 21.74 -7.51
CA GLU A 213 -4.95 21.26 -8.77
C GLU A 213 -4.07 20.25 -9.50
N ALA A 214 -2.75 20.43 -9.52
CA ALA A 214 -1.82 19.50 -10.16
C ALA A 214 -1.88 18.06 -9.61
N MET A 215 -2.48 17.85 -8.42
CA MET A 215 -2.74 16.49 -7.91
C MET A 215 -3.88 15.77 -8.62
N SER A 216 -4.82 16.46 -9.27
CA SER A 216 -5.88 15.77 -10.01
C SER A 216 -5.32 14.96 -11.18
N ASP A 217 -4.28 15.47 -11.84
CA ASP A 217 -3.59 14.78 -12.95
C ASP A 217 -2.76 13.58 -12.50
N LEU A 218 -2.60 13.41 -11.18
CA LEU A 218 -1.80 12.38 -10.53
C LEU A 218 -2.64 11.46 -9.63
N TYR A 219 -3.98 11.57 -9.71
CA TYR A 219 -4.92 10.79 -8.93
C TYR A 219 -5.92 10.13 -9.89
N PHE A 220 -5.81 8.81 -10.03
CA PHE A 220 -6.54 8.01 -11.01
C PHE A 220 -7.66 7.22 -10.34
N HIS A 221 -8.71 6.94 -11.11
CA HIS A 221 -9.92 6.27 -10.63
C HIS A 221 -10.07 4.94 -11.37
N HIS A 222 -9.89 3.85 -10.65
CA HIS A 222 -9.93 2.50 -11.21
C HIS A 222 -11.31 1.87 -11.03
N SER A 223 -11.73 1.07 -12.01
CA SER A 223 -13.06 0.46 -11.99
C SER A 223 -13.09 -0.89 -11.27
N LEU A 224 -14.26 -1.25 -10.74
CA LEU A 224 -14.51 -2.61 -10.22
C LEU A 224 -14.43 -3.65 -11.34
N GLU A 225 -14.75 -3.25 -12.57
CA GLU A 225 -14.71 -4.07 -13.78
C GLU A 225 -13.27 -4.41 -14.17
N ALA A 226 -12.34 -3.44 -14.13
CA ALA A 226 -10.91 -3.68 -14.32
C ALA A 226 -10.37 -4.63 -13.24
N LEU A 227 -10.76 -4.40 -11.99
CA LEU A 227 -10.40 -5.29 -10.88
C LEU A 227 -10.90 -6.73 -11.08
N ALA A 228 -12.10 -6.91 -11.65
CA ALA A 228 -12.71 -8.22 -11.85
C ALA A 228 -11.95 -9.12 -12.84
N LEU A 229 -11.15 -8.55 -13.74
CA LEU A 229 -10.31 -9.30 -14.69
C LEU A 229 -9.29 -10.19 -13.98
N TYR A 230 -8.90 -9.82 -12.75
CA TYR A 230 -7.94 -10.52 -11.92
C TYR A 230 -8.57 -11.56 -10.98
N GLN A 231 -9.87 -11.88 -11.15
CA GLN A 231 -10.60 -12.86 -10.35
C GLN A 231 -10.42 -12.66 -8.83
N PRO A 232 -10.75 -11.46 -8.29
CA PRO A 232 -10.51 -11.13 -6.91
C PRO A 232 -11.40 -11.91 -5.93
N ASP A 233 -10.80 -12.33 -4.82
CA ASP A 233 -11.52 -12.70 -3.60
C ASP A 233 -11.76 -11.44 -2.76
N TYR A 234 -13.02 -11.15 -2.42
CA TYR A 234 -13.36 -10.04 -1.53
C TYR A 234 -13.40 -10.52 -0.08
N LEU A 235 -12.29 -10.31 0.65
CA LEU A 235 -12.18 -10.70 2.06
C LEU A 235 -12.99 -9.78 3.00
N TYR A 236 -13.31 -8.57 2.54
CA TYR A 236 -14.25 -7.64 3.17
C TYR A 236 -14.98 -6.84 2.09
N ASP A 237 -16.30 -6.70 2.23
CA ASP A 237 -17.14 -5.85 1.39
C ASP A 237 -17.94 -4.91 2.30
N PRO A 238 -17.87 -3.58 2.13
CA PRO A 238 -18.63 -2.62 2.96
C PRO A 238 -20.14 -2.86 2.95
N LYS A 239 -20.69 -3.49 1.90
CA LYS A 239 -22.12 -3.83 1.80
C LYS A 239 -22.49 -5.06 2.64
N GLN A 240 -21.53 -5.96 2.88
CA GLN A 240 -21.74 -7.24 3.57
C GLN A 240 -21.19 -7.19 5.00
N GLY A 241 -20.19 -6.35 5.26
CA GLY A 241 -19.44 -6.31 6.50
C GLY A 241 -18.39 -7.43 6.60
N ASP A 242 -17.98 -7.71 7.82
CA ASP A 242 -17.06 -8.80 8.12
C ASP A 242 -17.75 -10.16 7.99
N GLN A 243 -17.10 -11.11 7.32
CA GLN A 243 -17.61 -12.48 7.15
C GLN A 243 -17.72 -13.25 8.48
N GLN A 244 -16.92 -12.86 9.47
CA GLN A 244 -17.00 -13.36 10.84
C GLN A 244 -17.24 -12.19 11.80
N PRO A 245 -18.07 -12.35 12.85
CA PRO A 245 -18.31 -11.30 13.83
C PRO A 245 -17.00 -10.82 14.46
N CYS A 246 -16.66 -9.56 14.24
CA CYS A 246 -15.59 -8.88 14.95
C CYS A 246 -16.01 -7.44 15.27
N ASN A 247 -15.43 -6.86 16.32
CA ASN A 247 -15.75 -5.50 16.76
C ASN A 247 -14.80 -4.47 16.11
N LEU A 248 -14.37 -4.70 14.88
CA LEU A 248 -13.44 -3.81 14.18
C LEU A 248 -14.21 -2.69 13.45
N PRO A 249 -13.67 -1.46 13.40
CA PRO A 249 -14.27 -0.38 12.64
C PRO A 249 -14.51 -0.78 11.18
N PRO A 250 -15.69 -0.49 10.59
CA PRO A 250 -15.97 -0.80 9.19
C PRO A 250 -15.12 0.08 8.27
N SER A 251 -14.73 -0.47 7.12
CA SER A 251 -14.09 0.30 6.05
C SER A 251 -15.14 0.63 4.98
N PRO A 252 -15.10 1.81 4.34
CA PRO A 252 -15.91 2.07 3.16
C PRO A 252 -15.33 1.39 1.90
N PHE A 253 -14.14 0.80 2.00
CA PHE A 253 -13.43 0.17 0.89
C PHE A 253 -13.54 -1.34 0.98
N VAL A 254 -13.54 -1.99 -0.19
CA VAL A 254 -13.36 -3.44 -0.27
C VAL A 254 -11.95 -3.81 0.17
N TRP A 255 -11.79 -4.98 0.79
CA TRP A 255 -10.50 -5.64 0.90
C TRP A 255 -10.41 -6.73 -0.16
N VAL A 256 -9.50 -6.52 -1.09
CA VAL A 256 -9.29 -7.41 -2.23
C VAL A 256 -8.10 -8.32 -1.94
N LYS A 257 -8.24 -9.59 -2.27
CA LYS A 257 -7.14 -10.54 -2.41
C LYS A 257 -7.13 -11.09 -3.85
N ILE A 258 -5.97 -11.11 -4.48
CA ILE A 258 -5.75 -11.68 -5.81
C ILE A 258 -4.62 -12.69 -5.70
N GLN A 259 -4.83 -13.91 -6.17
CA GLN A 259 -3.81 -14.96 -6.14
C GLN A 259 -3.04 -14.98 -7.46
N LYS A 260 -1.72 -15.25 -7.41
CA LYS A 260 -0.88 -15.35 -8.62
C LYS A 260 -1.47 -16.28 -9.66
N ASN A 261 -1.88 -17.46 -9.19
CA ASN A 261 -2.50 -18.51 -9.97
C ASN A 261 -3.87 -18.79 -9.33
N PRO A 262 -4.96 -18.15 -9.79
CA PRO A 262 -6.28 -18.44 -9.25
C PRO A 262 -6.60 -19.93 -9.47
N PRO A 263 -7.27 -20.59 -8.51
CA PRO A 263 -7.66 -21.98 -8.68
C PRO A 263 -8.49 -22.09 -9.96
N GLN A 264 -8.01 -22.89 -10.94
CA GLN A 264 -8.80 -23.17 -12.14
C GLN A 264 -10.17 -23.67 -11.68
N ASN A 265 -11.23 -23.01 -12.15
CA ASN A 265 -12.62 -23.31 -11.80
C ASN A 265 -12.82 -24.82 -11.61
N ARG A 266 -13.23 -25.23 -10.41
CA ARG A 266 -13.86 -26.53 -10.18
C ARG A 266 -15.22 -26.51 -10.90
N HIS A 267 -15.20 -26.58 -12.22
CA HIS A 267 -16.38 -26.95 -12.99
C HIS A 267 -16.52 -28.47 -12.86
N GLY A 268 -17.29 -28.87 -11.83
CA GLY A 268 -17.86 -30.20 -11.66
C GLY A 268 -19.34 -30.05 -11.37
#